data_AF-A0A925VE79-F1
#
_entry.id   AF-A0A925VE79-F1
#
_cell.length_a   1.000
_cell.length_b   1.000
_cell.length_c   1.000
_cell.angle_alpha   90.00
_cell.angle_beta   90.00
_cell.angle_gamma   90.00
#
_symmetry.space_group_name_H-M   'P 1'
#
loop_
_entity.id
_entity.type
_entity.pdbx_description
1 polymer ?
#
loop_
_entity_poly.entity_id
_entity_poly.type
_entity_poly.pdbx_seq_one_letter_code
_entity_poly.pdbx_strand_id
1 'polypeptide(L)'
;IRGRYGHGGRVGYEREWRANPAIAGGGELLDQGVHLIDLARWFVGDFVSVSGHVATYFWSMPVEDNGFALLKTASNQVAWLHASCTEWKNLFCFEIFGRDGKLQIDGLGGSYGVERLSFYRMLPQMGPPETTIWEYPGEDTSWRDEYRHLLACIAEGRTPSGTLDDALAALRVIGQLYDQPPSTST
;
A
#
# COMPACT_ATOMS: atom_id res chain seq x y z
N ILE A 1 2.29 -11.49 -1.71
CA ILE A 1 2.28 -10.26 -0.89
C ILE A 1 0.89 -10.09 -0.30
N ARG A 2 0.81 -9.68 0.97
CA ARG A 2 -0.44 -9.25 1.60
C ARG A 2 -0.23 -7.86 2.20
N GLY A 3 -1.04 -6.88 1.81
CA GLY A 3 -0.92 -5.50 2.28
C GLY A 3 -2.23 -4.98 2.83
N ARG A 4 -2.19 -4.34 4.01
CA ARG A 4 -3.32 -3.63 4.60
C ARG A 4 -2.84 -2.27 5.08
N TYR A 5 -3.51 -1.23 4.63
CA TYR A 5 -3.19 0.14 5.00
C TYR A 5 -4.50 0.89 5.21
N GLY A 6 -4.63 1.57 6.33
CA GLY A 6 -5.84 2.32 6.58
C GLY A 6 -5.81 3.17 7.82
N HIS A 7 -6.76 4.10 7.87
CA HIS A 7 -7.09 4.88 9.05
C HIS A 7 -8.60 5.05 9.18
N GLY A 8 -9.07 5.58 10.30
CA GLY A 8 -10.49 5.68 10.61
C GLY A 8 -11.16 6.99 10.20
N GLY A 9 -10.65 7.72 9.21
CA GLY A 9 -11.16 9.05 8.84
C GLY A 9 -11.28 10.05 10.02
N ARG A 10 -12.21 11.01 9.90
CA ARG A 10 -12.64 11.93 10.98
C ARG A 10 -14.00 12.56 10.66
N VAL A 11 -14.65 13.16 11.66
CA VAL A 11 -15.90 13.91 11.43
C VAL A 11 -15.64 15.07 10.46
N GLY A 12 -16.46 15.18 9.41
CA GLY A 12 -16.32 16.22 8.39
C GLY A 12 -15.41 15.84 7.23
N TYR A 13 -14.88 14.61 7.19
CA TYR A 13 -13.97 14.16 6.14
C TYR A 13 -14.62 14.21 4.75
N GLU A 14 -15.94 14.04 4.67
CA GLU A 14 -16.76 14.17 3.44
C GLU A 14 -16.79 15.58 2.85
N ARG A 15 -16.39 16.59 3.63
CA ARG A 15 -16.33 18.00 3.19
C ARG A 15 -14.93 18.44 2.78
N GLU A 16 -13.94 17.57 2.93
CA GLU A 16 -12.56 17.86 2.57
C GLU A 16 -12.31 17.67 1.07
N TRP A 17 -11.21 18.26 0.59
CA TRP A 17 -10.81 18.12 -0.82
C TRP A 17 -10.58 16.67 -1.23
N ARG A 18 -10.20 15.79 -0.30
CA ARG A 18 -10.03 14.33 -0.52
C ARG A 18 -11.33 13.64 -0.90
N ALA A 19 -12.47 14.14 -0.42
CA ALA A 19 -13.78 13.62 -0.78
C ALA A 19 -14.34 14.29 -2.04
N ASN A 20 -13.63 15.24 -2.68
CA ASN A 20 -14.07 15.86 -3.92
C ASN A 20 -13.42 15.15 -5.13
N PRO A 21 -14.17 14.37 -5.92
CA PRO A 21 -13.60 13.60 -7.03
C PRO A 21 -12.98 14.48 -8.11
N ALA A 22 -13.44 15.73 -8.28
CA ALA A 22 -12.86 16.66 -9.26
C ALA A 22 -11.47 17.18 -8.86
N ILE A 23 -11.09 17.05 -7.58
CA ILE A 23 -9.78 17.47 -7.05
C ILE A 23 -8.92 16.23 -6.75
N ALA A 24 -9.48 15.27 -6.02
CA ALA A 24 -8.75 14.08 -5.56
C ALA A 24 -8.57 13.03 -6.66
N GLY A 25 -9.51 12.93 -7.61
CA GLY A 25 -9.51 11.91 -8.67
C GLY A 25 -9.99 10.52 -8.23
N GLY A 26 -10.03 10.24 -6.93
CA GLY A 26 -10.42 8.96 -6.33
C GLY A 26 -10.44 9.06 -4.81
N GLY A 27 -10.85 7.99 -4.14
CA GLY A 27 -10.92 7.91 -2.69
C GLY A 27 -9.70 7.23 -2.08
N GLU A 28 -9.95 6.38 -1.08
CA GLU A 28 -8.90 5.76 -0.27
C GLU A 28 -7.93 4.88 -1.08
N LEU A 29 -8.39 4.25 -2.17
CA LEU A 29 -7.52 3.45 -3.02
C LEU A 29 -6.44 4.32 -3.68
N LEU A 30 -6.78 5.53 -4.06
CA LEU A 30 -5.84 6.48 -4.66
C LEU A 30 -4.98 7.19 -3.60
N ASP A 31 -5.54 7.52 -2.43
CA ASP A 31 -4.80 8.20 -1.34
C ASP A 31 -3.78 7.25 -0.68
N GLN A 32 -4.20 6.10 -0.16
CA GLN A 32 -3.34 5.17 0.56
C GLN A 32 -3.00 3.90 -0.24
N GLY A 33 -3.95 3.41 -1.03
CA GLY A 33 -3.78 2.16 -1.78
C GLY A 33 -2.68 2.22 -2.84
N VAL A 34 -2.38 3.41 -3.39
CA VAL A 34 -1.28 3.62 -4.33
C VAL A 34 0.07 3.20 -3.74
N HIS A 35 0.30 3.48 -2.45
CA HIS A 35 1.54 3.09 -1.76
C HIS A 35 1.66 1.57 -1.65
N LEU A 36 0.55 0.86 -1.37
CA LEU A 36 0.55 -0.60 -1.32
C LEU A 36 0.83 -1.21 -2.70
N ILE A 37 0.26 -0.64 -3.76
CA ILE A 37 0.46 -1.09 -5.14
C ILE A 37 1.92 -0.88 -5.54
N ASP A 38 2.46 0.31 -5.29
CA ASP A 38 3.85 0.64 -5.63
C ASP A 38 4.86 -0.21 -4.86
N LEU A 39 4.70 -0.37 -3.54
CA LEU A 39 5.53 -1.27 -2.73
C LEU A 39 5.44 -2.72 -3.21
N ALA A 40 4.25 -3.21 -3.56
CA ALA A 40 4.11 -4.55 -4.08
C ALA A 40 4.85 -4.72 -5.42
N ARG A 41 4.73 -3.74 -6.33
CA ARG A 41 5.48 -3.70 -7.60
C ARG A 41 6.98 -3.68 -7.37
N TRP A 42 7.46 -2.89 -6.41
CA TRP A 42 8.89 -2.83 -6.07
C TRP A 42 9.48 -4.21 -5.75
N PHE A 43 8.73 -5.07 -5.05
CA PHE A 43 9.22 -6.39 -4.65
C PHE A 43 9.01 -7.50 -5.68
N VAL A 44 7.91 -7.49 -6.45
CA VAL A 44 7.57 -8.61 -7.36
C VAL A 44 7.47 -8.23 -8.83
N GLY A 45 7.69 -6.97 -9.18
CA GLY A 45 7.56 -6.45 -10.54
C GLY A 45 6.12 -6.15 -10.94
N ASP A 46 5.92 -5.98 -12.25
CA ASP A 46 4.65 -5.51 -12.80
C ASP A 46 3.53 -6.56 -12.76
N PHE A 47 2.32 -6.08 -12.53
CA PHE A 47 1.10 -6.88 -12.52
C PHE A 47 0.45 -6.91 -13.90
N VAL A 48 0.21 -8.12 -14.42
CA VAL A 48 -0.41 -8.35 -15.73
C VAL A 48 -1.89 -8.74 -15.62
N SER A 49 -2.36 -8.98 -14.40
CA SER A 49 -3.76 -9.28 -14.10
C SER A 49 -4.16 -8.49 -12.87
N VAL A 50 -5.22 -7.70 -13.03
CA VAL A 50 -5.78 -6.83 -12.00
C VAL A 50 -7.25 -7.22 -11.83
N SER A 51 -7.66 -7.48 -10.60
CA SER A 51 -9.05 -7.70 -10.21
C SER A 51 -9.27 -7.10 -8.84
N GLY A 52 -10.49 -6.69 -8.52
CA GLY A 52 -10.74 -6.05 -7.25
C GLY A 52 -12.12 -5.44 -7.14
N HIS A 53 -12.30 -4.66 -6.10
CA HIS A 53 -13.55 -3.99 -5.79
C HIS A 53 -13.25 -2.71 -5.02
N VAL A 54 -13.95 -1.64 -5.37
CA VAL A 54 -13.96 -0.39 -4.61
C VAL A 54 -15.37 -0.11 -4.15
N ALA A 55 -15.51 0.40 -2.94
CA ALA A 55 -16.80 0.69 -2.36
C ALA A 55 -16.72 1.77 -1.29
N THR A 56 -17.87 2.38 -1.05
CA THR A 56 -18.11 3.28 0.07
C THR A 56 -19.02 2.54 1.05
N TYR A 57 -18.51 2.18 2.23
CA TYR A 57 -19.26 1.40 3.22
C TYR A 57 -19.75 2.21 4.40
N PHE A 58 -19.02 3.24 4.81
CA PHE A 58 -19.29 3.96 6.05
C PHE A 58 -19.37 5.46 5.85
N TRP A 59 -18.36 6.06 5.21
CA TRP A 59 -18.32 7.51 5.05
C TRP A 59 -19.24 7.92 3.92
N SER A 60 -20.15 8.86 4.16
CA SER A 60 -21.04 9.39 3.12
C SER A 60 -20.28 10.30 2.14
N MET A 61 -19.39 9.71 1.34
CA MET A 61 -18.49 10.37 0.39
C MET A 61 -18.84 9.97 -1.04
N PRO A 62 -18.61 10.86 -2.01
CA PRO A 62 -18.78 10.55 -3.43
C PRO A 62 -17.58 9.78 -4.03
N VAL A 63 -16.62 9.37 -3.21
CA VAL A 63 -15.46 8.53 -3.54
C VAL A 63 -15.43 7.30 -2.64
N GLU A 64 -14.70 6.26 -3.01
CA GLU A 64 -14.59 5.03 -2.23
C GLU A 64 -13.87 5.26 -0.90
N ASP A 65 -14.37 4.62 0.17
CA ASP A 65 -13.66 4.58 1.46
C ASP A 65 -12.93 3.24 1.67
N ASN A 66 -13.12 2.29 0.77
CA ASN A 66 -12.46 0.99 0.77
C ASN A 66 -12.11 0.53 -0.64
N GLY A 67 -10.87 0.08 -0.82
CA GLY A 67 -10.38 -0.52 -2.06
C GLY A 67 -9.71 -1.86 -1.80
N PHE A 68 -10.17 -2.90 -2.50
CA PHE A 68 -9.61 -4.25 -2.46
C PHE A 68 -9.00 -4.58 -3.82
N ALA A 69 -7.76 -5.06 -3.82
CA ALA A 69 -7.06 -5.45 -5.03
C ALA A 69 -6.48 -6.86 -4.91
N LEU A 70 -6.70 -7.67 -5.94
CA LEU A 70 -6.05 -8.96 -6.18
C LEU A 70 -5.28 -8.86 -7.50
N LEU A 71 -3.96 -8.85 -7.38
CA LEU A 71 -3.03 -8.58 -8.46
C LEU A 71 -2.13 -9.79 -8.70
N LYS A 72 -1.74 -10.03 -9.96
CA LYS A 72 -0.87 -11.15 -10.33
C LYS A 72 0.17 -10.76 -11.37
N THR A 73 1.42 -11.17 -11.15
CA THR A 73 2.55 -10.96 -12.09
C THR A 73 2.55 -12.02 -13.19
N ALA A 74 3.33 -11.80 -14.25
CA ALA A 74 3.52 -12.80 -15.32
C ALA A 74 4.12 -14.12 -14.79
N SER A 75 4.92 -14.03 -13.72
CA SER A 75 5.55 -15.17 -13.04
C SER A 75 4.65 -15.80 -11.96
N ASN A 76 3.35 -15.51 -11.97
CA ASN A 76 2.34 -16.08 -11.06
C ASN A 76 2.56 -15.73 -9.56
N GLN A 77 3.27 -14.64 -9.25
CA GLN A 77 3.29 -14.07 -7.90
C GLN A 77 2.02 -13.26 -7.69
N VAL A 78 1.46 -13.32 -6.48
CA VAL A 78 0.16 -12.71 -6.15
C VAL A 78 0.32 -11.64 -5.08
N ALA A 79 -0.38 -10.52 -5.23
CA ALA A 79 -0.57 -9.51 -4.19
C ALA A 79 -2.07 -9.36 -3.86
N TRP A 80 -2.42 -9.41 -2.58
CA TRP A 80 -3.73 -9.02 -2.08
C TRP A 80 -3.57 -7.76 -1.22
N LEU A 81 -4.22 -6.68 -1.62
CA LEU A 81 -4.05 -5.36 -1.03
C LEU A 81 -5.41 -4.81 -0.61
N HIS A 82 -5.47 -4.17 0.55
CA HIS A 82 -6.66 -3.50 1.05
C HIS A 82 -6.28 -2.13 1.61
N ALA A 83 -6.87 -1.08 1.03
CA ALA A 83 -6.81 0.29 1.52
C ALA A 83 -8.16 0.66 2.15
N SER A 84 -8.16 1.26 3.34
CA SER A 84 -9.39 1.52 4.09
C SER A 84 -9.39 2.80 4.91
N CYS A 85 -10.40 3.65 4.67
CA CYS A 85 -10.75 4.78 5.52
C CYS A 85 -11.70 4.35 6.66
N THR A 86 -11.87 3.04 6.88
CA THR A 86 -12.72 2.48 7.95
C THR A 86 -11.91 1.68 8.97
N GLU A 87 -10.58 1.87 8.96
CA GLU A 87 -9.66 1.19 9.86
C GLU A 87 -9.50 1.99 11.15
N TRP A 88 -10.43 1.79 12.11
CA TRP A 88 -10.58 2.61 13.32
C TRP A 88 -9.32 2.70 14.18
N LYS A 89 -8.46 1.68 14.11
CA LYS A 89 -7.12 1.73 14.65
C LYS A 89 -6.14 1.72 13.47
N ASN A 90 -5.59 2.90 13.16
CA ASN A 90 -4.60 3.09 12.11
C ASN A 90 -3.63 1.89 12.01
N LEU A 91 -3.60 1.28 10.83
CA LEU A 91 -2.89 0.05 10.55
C LEU A 91 -2.05 0.25 9.30
N PHE A 92 -0.78 -0.14 9.40
CA PHE A 92 0.01 -0.49 8.24
C PHE A 92 0.59 -1.87 8.51
N CYS A 93 0.32 -2.80 7.60
CA CYS A 93 0.82 -4.18 7.67
C CYS A 93 1.12 -4.66 6.25
N PHE A 94 2.38 -4.99 5.98
CA PHE A 94 2.84 -5.45 4.68
C PHE A 94 3.65 -6.74 4.82
N GLU A 95 3.19 -7.80 4.17
CA GLU A 95 3.73 -9.15 4.32
C GLU A 95 4.23 -9.70 2.98
N ILE A 96 5.44 -10.23 3.00
CA ILE A 96 6.07 -10.90 1.86
C ILE A 96 6.29 -12.36 2.25
N PHE A 97 5.73 -13.26 1.46
CA PHE A 97 5.82 -14.70 1.66
C PHE A 97 6.78 -15.28 0.63
N GLY A 98 7.87 -15.88 1.10
CA GLY A 98 8.80 -16.65 0.28
C GLY A 98 8.62 -18.15 0.50
N ARG A 99 9.46 -18.94 -0.18
CA ARG A 99 9.45 -20.41 -0.05
C ARG A 99 9.79 -20.87 1.37
N ASP A 100 10.82 -20.26 1.97
CA ASP A 100 11.44 -20.72 3.22
C ASP A 100 11.33 -19.70 4.36
N GLY A 101 10.50 -18.67 4.18
CA GLY A 101 10.31 -17.65 5.21
C GLY A 101 9.33 -16.55 4.81
N LYS A 102 9.04 -15.70 5.79
CA LYS A 102 8.11 -14.58 5.67
C LYS A 102 8.73 -13.32 6.26
N LEU A 103 8.58 -12.20 5.57
CA LEU A 103 8.81 -10.87 6.12
C LEU A 103 7.46 -10.22 6.42
N GLN A 104 7.39 -9.51 7.55
CA GLN A 104 6.23 -8.71 7.92
C GLN A 104 6.73 -7.35 8.40
N ILE A 105 6.19 -6.31 7.79
CA ILE A 105 6.44 -4.91 8.16
C ILE A 105 5.16 -4.40 8.80
N ASP A 106 5.26 -3.91 10.04
CA ASP A 106 4.14 -3.34 10.78
C ASP A 106 4.47 -1.91 11.20
N GLY A 107 3.48 -1.03 11.14
CA GLY A 107 3.60 0.35 11.61
C GLY A 107 4.41 1.26 10.69
N LEU A 108 4.24 2.56 10.89
CA LEU A 108 4.93 3.65 10.17
C LEU A 108 5.38 4.76 11.14
N GLY A 109 5.42 4.46 12.44
CA GLY A 109 5.51 5.47 13.49
C GLY A 109 4.17 6.14 13.82
N GLY A 110 4.19 7.02 14.82
CA GLY A 110 3.02 7.82 15.24
C GLY A 110 1.78 6.98 15.56
N SER A 111 0.66 7.33 14.94
CA SER A 111 -0.65 6.69 15.17
C SER A 111 -0.73 5.24 14.64
N TYR A 112 0.13 4.88 13.67
CA TYR A 112 0.25 3.54 13.08
C TYR A 112 1.07 2.57 13.93
N GLY A 113 1.71 3.05 15.00
CA GLY A 113 2.56 2.24 15.90
C GLY A 113 4.01 2.18 15.46
N VAL A 114 4.85 1.58 16.32
CA VAL A 114 6.30 1.45 16.08
C VAL A 114 6.54 0.67 14.78
N GLU A 115 7.34 1.26 13.89
CA GLU A 115 7.79 0.58 12.69
C GLU A 115 8.63 -0.64 13.06
N ARG A 116 8.30 -1.79 12.49
CA ARG A 116 8.89 -3.07 12.85
C ARG A 116 9.01 -3.97 11.64
N LEU A 117 10.18 -4.59 11.48
CA LEU A 117 10.39 -5.71 10.58
C LEU A 117 10.48 -7.00 11.38
N SER A 118 9.58 -7.94 11.09
CA SER A 118 9.64 -9.31 11.61
C SER A 118 10.03 -10.26 10.48
N PHE A 119 11.11 -11.02 10.68
CA PHE A 119 11.52 -12.11 9.80
C PHE A 119 11.23 -13.45 10.47
N TYR A 120 10.40 -14.25 9.81
CA TYR A 120 10.04 -15.60 10.21
C TYR A 120 10.74 -16.60 9.30
N ARG A 121 11.74 -17.30 9.82
CA ARG A 121 12.46 -18.35 9.09
C ARG A 121 11.79 -19.71 9.29
N MET A 122 11.43 -20.37 8.19
CA MET A 122 10.89 -21.72 8.24
C MET A 122 11.99 -22.71 8.68
N LEU A 123 11.63 -23.64 9.54
CA LEU A 123 12.54 -24.69 10.02
C LEU A 123 12.29 -26.01 9.27
N PRO A 124 13.32 -26.77 8.89
CA PRO A 124 13.16 -28.04 8.16
C PRO A 124 12.23 -29.06 8.84
N GLN A 125 12.24 -29.08 10.17
CA GLN A 125 11.42 -29.98 10.97
C GLN A 125 9.91 -29.63 10.99
N MET A 126 9.53 -28.48 10.41
CA MET A 126 8.19 -27.89 10.44
C MET A 126 7.66 -27.63 11.87
N GLY A 127 7.40 -26.36 12.19
CA GLY A 127 7.01 -25.92 13.52
C GLY A 127 6.95 -24.39 13.60
N PRO A 128 6.83 -23.79 14.80
CA PRO A 128 6.92 -22.35 14.96
C PRO A 128 8.21 -21.82 14.31
N PRO A 129 8.12 -20.79 13.45
CA PRO A 129 9.30 -20.26 12.78
C PRO A 129 10.24 -19.59 13.78
N GLU A 130 11.53 -19.68 13.52
CA GLU A 130 12.48 -18.82 14.22
C GLU A 130 12.22 -17.38 13.80
N THR A 131 12.11 -16.49 14.78
CA THR A 131 11.67 -15.11 14.55
C THR A 131 12.77 -14.14 14.96
N THR A 132 13.16 -13.27 14.03
CA THR A 132 14.01 -12.11 14.32
C THR A 132 13.18 -10.84 14.12
N ILE A 133 13.27 -9.92 15.07
CA ILE A 133 12.49 -8.66 15.05
C ILE A 133 13.48 -7.49 15.14
N TRP A 134 13.29 -6.52 14.26
CA TRP A 134 13.92 -5.21 14.33
C TRP A 134 12.82 -4.17 14.50
N GLU A 135 13.01 -3.25 15.45
CA GLU A 135 12.13 -2.13 15.69
C GLU A 135 12.87 -0.83 15.41
N TYR A 136 12.14 0.14 14.87
CA TYR A 136 12.65 1.45 14.47
C TYR A 136 11.86 2.54 15.21
N PRO A 137 12.05 2.71 16.53
CA PRO A 137 11.30 3.68 17.34
C PRO A 137 11.82 5.13 17.18
N GLY A 138 12.72 5.36 16.21
CA GLY A 138 13.39 6.63 16.00
C GLY A 138 12.49 7.70 15.37
N GLU A 139 13.06 8.89 15.23
CA GLU A 139 12.46 9.94 14.41
C GLU A 139 12.35 9.48 12.95
N ASP A 140 11.24 9.82 12.30
CA ASP A 140 11.08 9.59 10.87
C ASP A 140 12.02 10.54 10.09
N THR A 141 13.03 9.96 9.44
CA THR A 141 13.98 10.70 8.61
C THR A 141 13.69 10.61 7.12
N SER A 142 12.63 9.90 6.72
CA SER A 142 12.32 9.58 5.32
C SER A 142 12.24 10.83 4.43
N TRP A 143 11.53 11.87 4.87
CA TRP A 143 11.41 13.14 4.18
C TRP A 143 12.76 13.82 3.91
N ARG A 144 13.64 13.84 4.93
CA ARG A 144 14.97 14.43 4.81
C ARG A 144 15.82 13.65 3.83
N ASP A 145 15.73 12.33 3.88
CA ASP A 145 16.54 11.43 3.07
C ASP A 145 16.05 11.43 1.61
N GLU A 146 14.74 11.47 1.37
CA GLU A 146 14.13 11.66 0.05
C GLU A 146 14.52 12.99 -0.58
N TYR A 147 14.44 14.10 0.18
CA TYR A 147 14.84 15.41 -0.33
C TYR A 147 16.35 15.45 -0.65
N ARG A 148 17.19 14.85 0.20
CA ARG A 148 18.63 14.73 -0.07
C ARG A 148 18.89 13.92 -1.34
N HIS A 149 18.17 12.81 -1.53
CA HIS A 149 18.28 11.96 -2.72
C HIS A 149 17.91 12.73 -3.99
N LEU A 150 16.78 13.45 -3.97
CA LEU A 150 16.35 14.29 -5.10
C LEU A 150 17.40 15.33 -5.48
N LEU A 151 17.95 16.07 -4.50
CA LEU A 151 18.98 17.07 -4.74
C LEU A 151 20.26 16.45 -5.33
N ALA A 152 20.67 15.28 -4.83
CA ALA A 152 21.83 14.55 -5.37
C ALA A 152 21.59 14.10 -6.82
N CYS A 153 20.40 13.59 -7.13
CA CYS A 153 20.02 13.21 -8.49
C CYS A 153 20.07 14.41 -9.47
N ILE A 154 19.59 15.58 -9.05
CA ILE A 154 19.67 16.81 -9.86
C ILE A 154 21.13 17.23 -10.08
N ALA A 155 21.93 17.27 -9.01
CA ALA A 155 23.32 17.72 -9.09
C ALA A 155 24.20 16.79 -9.94
N GLU A 156 23.92 15.49 -9.93
CA GLU A 156 24.73 14.46 -10.59
C GLU A 156 24.14 13.98 -11.93
N GLY A 157 22.96 14.47 -12.33
CA GLY A 157 22.28 14.04 -13.54
C GLY A 157 21.83 12.56 -13.50
N ARG A 158 21.52 12.04 -12.31
CA ARG A 158 21.09 10.64 -12.11
C ARG A 158 19.57 10.53 -12.08
N THR A 159 19.06 9.37 -12.52
CA THR A 159 17.65 9.01 -12.36
C THR A 159 17.34 8.78 -10.87
N PRO A 160 16.25 9.37 -10.32
CA PRO A 160 15.79 9.09 -8.97
C PRO A 160 15.30 7.65 -8.82
N SER A 161 15.11 7.20 -7.58
CA SER A 161 14.72 5.83 -7.26
C SER A 161 13.24 5.57 -7.53
N GLY A 162 12.40 6.60 -7.43
CA GLY A 162 11.03 6.61 -7.92
C GLY A 162 10.94 7.47 -9.17
N THR A 163 10.46 6.90 -10.27
CA THR A 163 10.35 7.57 -11.57
C THR A 163 8.91 7.90 -11.91
N LEU A 164 8.71 8.72 -12.97
CA LEU A 164 7.38 8.95 -13.53
C LEU A 164 6.77 7.66 -14.09
N ASP A 165 7.58 6.72 -14.57
CA ASP A 165 7.12 5.44 -15.07
C ASP A 165 6.59 4.57 -13.92
N ASP A 166 7.22 4.62 -12.75
CA ASP A 166 6.73 3.92 -11.55
C ASP A 166 5.38 4.48 -11.10
N ALA A 167 5.26 5.81 -11.03
CA ALA A 167 4.01 6.47 -10.69
C ALA A 167 2.90 6.12 -11.69
N LEU A 168 3.19 6.19 -13.00
CA LEU A 168 2.23 5.85 -14.04
C LEU A 168 1.81 4.37 -13.98
N ALA A 169 2.73 3.46 -13.68
CA ALA A 169 2.44 2.05 -13.57
C ALA A 169 1.53 1.74 -12.36
N ALA A 170 1.75 2.36 -11.21
CA ALA A 170 0.83 2.25 -10.07
C ALA A 170 -0.56 2.82 -10.41
N LEU A 171 -0.62 3.99 -11.05
CA LEU A 171 -1.89 4.61 -11.48
C LEU A 171 -2.64 3.78 -12.53
N ARG A 172 -1.95 3.06 -13.41
CA ARG A 172 -2.58 2.12 -14.37
C ARG A 172 -3.27 0.95 -13.69
N VAL A 173 -2.74 0.48 -12.54
CA VAL A 173 -3.40 -0.56 -11.74
C VAL A 173 -4.66 0.01 -11.08
N ILE A 174 -4.58 1.22 -10.53
CA ILE A 174 -5.74 1.91 -9.93
C ILE A 174 -6.83 2.15 -10.98
N GLY A 175 -6.47 2.67 -12.16
CA GLY A 175 -7.42 2.86 -13.26
C GLY A 175 -8.15 1.57 -13.63
N GLN A 176 -7.42 0.45 -13.75
CA GLN A 176 -8.03 -0.86 -14.00
C GLN A 176 -8.97 -1.34 -12.88
N LEU A 177 -8.72 -0.96 -11.63
CA LEU A 177 -9.60 -1.26 -10.50
C LEU A 177 -10.87 -0.41 -10.52
N TYR A 178 -10.77 0.87 -10.91
CA TYR A 178 -11.93 1.76 -11.10
C TYR A 178 -12.76 1.42 -12.33
N ASP A 179 -12.14 0.88 -13.38
CA ASP A 179 -12.83 0.42 -14.59
C ASP A 179 -13.57 -0.92 -14.39
N GLN A 180 -13.39 -1.60 -13.25
CA GLN A 180 -14.15 -2.82 -12.97
C GLN A 180 -15.64 -2.51 -12.84
N PRO A 181 -16.53 -3.33 -13.42
CA PRO A 181 -17.95 -3.15 -13.23
C PRO A 181 -18.30 -3.25 -11.74
N PRO A 182 -19.21 -2.40 -11.23
CA PRO A 182 -19.71 -2.54 -9.87
C PRO A 182 -20.26 -3.95 -9.68
N SER A 183 -19.96 -4.57 -8.54
CA SER A 183 -20.45 -5.91 -8.21
C SER A 183 -21.98 -5.89 -8.30
N THR A 184 -22.54 -6.61 -9.27
CA THR A 184 -23.98 -6.82 -9.38
C THR A 184 -24.42 -7.55 -8.12
N SER A 185 -25.12 -6.84 -7.24
CA SER A 185 -25.78 -7.45 -6.09
C SER A 185 -26.87 -8.39 -6.64
N THR A 186 -26.66 -9.70 -6.54
CA THR A 186 -27.72 -10.71 -6.63
C THR A 186 -28.45 -10.83 -5.30
#